data_AF-A0A8T8TVF2-F1
#
_entry.id   AF-A0A8T8TVF2-F1
#
_cell.length_a   1.000
_cell.length_b   1.000
_cell.length_c   1.000
_cell.angle_alpha   90.00
_cell.angle_beta   90.00
_cell.angle_gamma   90.00
#
_symmetry.space_group_name_H-M   'P 1'
#
loop_
_entity.id
_entity.type
_entity.pdbx_description
1 polymer ?
#
loop_
_entity_poly.entity_id
_entity_poly.type
_entity_poly.pdbx_seq_one_letter_code
_entity_poly.pdbx_strand_id
1 'polypeptide(L)'
;MELTAINVPGKKKRDNGKAAVAARKALKRPSGRPFKLSDPNEETLNSASSEPPSKKQKKKSLKNIKSRRKMSNLEKLPTEILETVFLFCLNFDLPKASPVIAGKLSSPIVYNKTILASFGPTWERWHTRERSRVEKRDDAGPEDPEQDPGSQSTILRCCWATLPIILNAKEAWIRRYAKEGPSKLTWFVLNKDQPSEDEEQQDLPQMTPHEYLETDFQGFSNLILGQRDGGWLWDQCSWDRNSDVADGIELPQSLLSGPWDEDMLKYLFWLTKSGAGIDWLNSTNGEVGLEGLKKAIIFGDVRAIHLLVWAGMLEKLDVDLLIWAFRNAGGDKVAVINQLLRLNFSVMKDREARKIDKELSEIMDEAKQDGDQEKYEVAKRILTSETLDGRL
;
A
#
# COMPACT_ATOMS: atom_id res chain seq x y z
N MET A 1 48.94 -31.76 -6.77
CA MET A 1 48.19 -31.53 -5.52
C MET A 1 46.74 -31.92 -5.81
N GLU A 2 46.31 -33.05 -5.24
CA GLU A 2 44.96 -33.58 -5.42
C GLU A 2 43.98 -32.79 -4.54
N LEU A 3 42.90 -32.28 -5.13
CA LEU A 3 41.86 -31.53 -4.42
C LEU A 3 40.90 -32.53 -3.75
N THR A 4 40.80 -32.48 -2.42
CA THR A 4 39.81 -33.24 -1.65
C THR A 4 38.42 -32.64 -1.82
N ALA A 5 37.46 -33.47 -2.24
CA ALA A 5 36.07 -33.04 -2.39
C ALA A 5 35.40 -32.81 -1.02
N ILE A 6 34.91 -31.60 -0.80
CA ILE A 6 34.09 -31.23 0.37
C ILE A 6 32.69 -31.84 0.19
N ASN A 7 32.38 -32.88 0.95
CA ASN A 7 31.04 -33.47 1.00
C ASN A 7 30.12 -32.58 1.86
N VAL A 8 29.33 -31.73 1.21
CA VAL A 8 28.26 -30.97 1.84
C VAL A 8 27.13 -31.92 2.24
N PRO A 9 26.79 -32.09 3.54
CA PRO A 9 25.74 -33.01 3.96
C PRO A 9 24.36 -32.49 3.51
N GLY A 10 23.82 -33.08 2.46
CA GLY A 10 22.46 -32.83 2.00
C GLY A 10 21.41 -33.20 3.07
N LYS A 11 20.30 -32.45 3.08
CA LYS A 11 19.11 -32.69 3.92
C LYS A 11 18.71 -34.17 3.87
N LYS A 12 19.02 -34.92 4.94
CA LYS A 12 18.67 -36.34 5.09
C LYS A 12 17.16 -36.51 4.95
N LYS A 13 16.70 -37.04 3.80
CA LYS A 13 15.33 -37.51 3.63
C LYS A 13 15.08 -38.62 4.63
N ARG A 14 13.96 -38.54 5.35
CA ARG A 14 13.51 -39.57 6.28
C ARG A 14 13.36 -40.90 5.53
N ASP A 15 14.07 -41.92 5.98
CA ASP A 15 13.90 -43.27 5.45
C ASP A 15 12.48 -43.77 5.76
N ASN A 16 11.76 -44.13 4.70
CA ASN A 16 10.39 -44.64 4.74
C ASN A 16 10.34 -46.13 4.36
N GLY A 17 11.49 -46.81 4.35
CA GLY A 17 11.57 -48.26 4.19
C GLY A 17 10.71 -49.00 5.22
N LYS A 18 10.12 -50.12 4.79
CA LYS A 18 9.15 -50.91 5.56
C LYS A 18 9.72 -51.34 6.94
N ALA A 19 11.02 -51.68 6.98
CA ALA A 19 11.74 -52.02 8.20
C ALA A 19 11.91 -50.83 9.17
N ALA A 20 12.28 -49.65 8.66
CA ALA A 20 12.42 -48.44 9.46
C ALA A 20 11.08 -47.95 10.03
N VAL A 21 9.97 -48.18 9.32
CA VAL A 21 8.61 -47.90 9.81
C VAL A 21 8.18 -48.91 10.88
N ALA A 22 8.48 -50.19 10.69
CA ALA A 22 8.18 -51.25 11.66
C ALA A 22 8.92 -51.02 13.00
N ALA A 23 10.21 -50.67 12.96
CA ALA A 23 11.00 -50.36 14.14
C ALA A 23 10.43 -49.17 14.93
N ARG A 24 9.92 -48.13 14.24
CA ARG A 24 9.29 -46.96 14.90
C ARG A 24 7.97 -47.32 15.57
N LYS A 25 7.16 -48.18 14.94
CA LYS A 25 5.91 -48.68 15.51
C LYS A 25 6.16 -49.55 16.74
N ALA A 26 7.20 -50.38 16.71
CA ALA A 26 7.60 -51.19 17.86
C ALA A 26 8.01 -50.32 19.07
N LEU A 27 8.61 -49.15 18.82
CA LEU A 27 9.02 -48.20 19.86
C LEU A 27 7.89 -47.30 20.38
N LYS A 28 6.63 -47.47 19.93
CA LYS A 28 5.45 -46.66 20.31
C LYS A 28 5.69 -45.13 20.33
N ARG A 29 6.58 -44.62 19.48
CA ARG A 29 6.91 -43.18 19.46
C ARG A 29 5.83 -42.40 18.70
N PRO A 30 5.27 -41.31 19.26
CA PRO A 30 4.35 -40.44 18.54
C PRO A 30 5.02 -39.85 17.28
N SER A 31 4.23 -39.61 16.24
CA SER A 31 4.70 -38.94 15.02
C SER A 31 4.98 -37.45 15.27
N GLY A 32 6.09 -37.15 15.93
CA GLY A 32 6.59 -35.80 16.17
C GLY A 32 7.76 -35.41 15.26
N ARG A 33 7.99 -34.10 15.18
CA ARG A 33 9.14 -33.45 14.54
C ARG A 33 10.44 -33.99 15.18
N PRO A 34 11.51 -34.30 14.43
CA PRO A 34 12.74 -34.81 15.03
C PRO A 34 13.31 -33.80 16.03
N PHE A 35 13.61 -34.28 17.23
CA PHE A 35 14.33 -33.54 18.26
C PHE A 35 15.72 -33.20 17.72
N LYS A 36 16.09 -31.92 17.75
CA LYS A 36 17.44 -31.48 17.41
C LYS A 36 18.30 -31.81 18.63
N LEU A 37 19.12 -32.85 18.54
CA LEU A 37 20.18 -33.07 19.53
C LEU A 37 21.21 -31.96 19.32
N SER A 38 21.37 -31.13 20.34
CA SER A 38 22.42 -30.13 20.44
C SER A 38 23.70 -30.84 20.89
N ASP A 39 24.68 -30.95 20.00
CA ASP A 39 26.05 -31.24 20.43
C ASP A 39 26.67 -29.96 21.03
N PRO A 40 27.45 -30.09 22.12
CA PRO A 40 28.10 -28.97 22.79
C PRO A 40 29.50 -28.77 22.21
N ASN A 41 29.60 -27.98 21.13
CA ASN A 41 30.82 -27.24 20.80
C ASN A 41 30.54 -26.38 19.57
N GLU A 42 30.51 -25.06 19.75
CA GLU A 42 31.30 -24.09 18.97
C GLU A 42 30.85 -22.67 19.32
N GLU A 43 31.78 -21.96 19.95
CA GLU A 43 31.73 -20.54 20.22
C GLU A 43 31.90 -19.73 18.91
N THR A 44 31.07 -18.70 18.81
CA THR A 44 31.31 -17.35 18.25
C THR A 44 32.33 -17.16 17.12
N LEU A 45 31.85 -16.61 15.98
CA LEU A 45 32.45 -15.45 15.31
C LEU A 45 31.48 -14.83 14.28
N ASN A 46 31.51 -13.51 14.19
CA ASN A 46 30.59 -12.61 13.47
C ASN A 46 30.85 -12.51 11.95
N SER A 47 29.85 -11.94 11.28
CA SER A 47 29.88 -11.22 9.98
C SER A 47 29.78 -12.05 8.69
N ALA A 48 28.61 -12.01 8.06
CA ALA A 48 28.43 -11.46 6.70
C ALA A 48 27.00 -11.70 6.19
N SER A 49 26.47 -10.66 5.54
CA SER A 49 25.33 -10.63 4.63
C SER A 49 24.92 -11.99 4.04
N SER A 50 23.71 -12.43 4.35
CA SER A 50 22.89 -13.20 3.41
C SER A 50 21.43 -13.14 3.82
N GLU A 51 20.62 -12.51 2.98
CA GLU A 51 19.17 -12.59 3.04
C GLU A 51 18.72 -14.06 3.09
N PRO A 52 17.74 -14.43 3.94
CA PRO A 52 17.21 -15.78 3.91
C PRO A 52 16.46 -15.99 2.60
N PRO A 53 16.70 -17.08 1.85
CA PRO A 53 16.02 -17.32 0.58
C PRO A 53 14.52 -17.48 0.85
N SER A 54 13.73 -16.57 0.27
CA SER A 54 12.28 -16.61 0.29
C SER A 54 11.81 -17.98 -0.22
N LYS A 55 11.23 -18.77 0.68
CA LYS A 55 10.65 -20.07 0.31
C LYS A 55 9.46 -19.79 -0.59
N LYS A 56 9.63 -19.97 -1.91
CA LYS A 56 8.53 -19.97 -2.89
C LYS A 56 7.36 -20.78 -2.33
N GLN A 57 6.26 -20.09 -1.98
CA GLN A 57 5.06 -20.73 -1.48
C GLN A 57 4.53 -21.67 -2.56
N LYS A 58 4.40 -22.97 -2.25
CA LYS A 58 3.86 -23.95 -3.19
C LYS A 58 2.36 -23.66 -3.39
N LYS A 59 1.98 -23.12 -4.55
CA LYS A 59 0.58 -22.98 -4.96
C LYS A 59 -0.09 -24.37 -4.93
N LYS A 60 -0.95 -24.63 -3.95
CA LYS A 60 -1.69 -25.90 -3.85
C LYS A 60 -2.85 -25.85 -4.84
N SER A 61 -2.81 -26.65 -5.90
CA SER A 61 -3.95 -26.79 -6.82
C SER A 61 -5.18 -27.35 -6.09
N LEU A 62 -6.38 -26.90 -6.48
CA LEU A 62 -7.66 -27.41 -5.98
C LEU A 62 -7.76 -28.94 -6.04
N LYS A 63 -7.16 -29.57 -7.07
CA LYS A 63 -7.10 -31.03 -7.21
C LYS A 63 -6.38 -31.69 -6.03
N ASN A 64 -5.30 -31.07 -5.55
CA ASN A 64 -4.51 -31.56 -4.41
C ASN A 64 -5.15 -31.28 -3.05
N ILE A 65 -6.01 -30.26 -2.98
CA ILE A 65 -6.77 -29.93 -1.75
C ILE A 65 -7.94 -30.90 -1.61
N LYS A 66 -8.70 -31.11 -2.69
CA LYS A 66 -9.84 -32.04 -2.74
C LYS A 66 -9.44 -33.49 -2.47
N SER A 67 -8.26 -33.92 -2.92
CA SER A 67 -7.82 -35.32 -2.79
C SER A 67 -7.34 -35.71 -1.38
N ARG A 68 -7.04 -34.74 -0.51
CA ARG A 68 -6.46 -34.98 0.82
C ARG A 68 -7.44 -34.87 1.97
N ARG A 69 -8.69 -34.44 1.73
CA ARG A 69 -9.66 -34.11 2.77
C ARG A 69 -11.04 -34.70 2.48
N LYS A 70 -11.74 -35.17 3.52
CA LYS A 70 -13.17 -35.47 3.46
C LYS A 70 -13.94 -34.15 3.30
N MET A 71 -14.58 -33.95 2.15
CA MET A 71 -15.32 -32.72 1.87
C MET A 71 -16.63 -32.65 2.66
N SER A 72 -16.96 -31.45 3.16
CA SER A 72 -18.26 -31.16 3.76
C SER A 72 -19.37 -31.18 2.70
N ASN A 73 -20.64 -31.24 3.11
CA ASN A 73 -21.76 -31.20 2.15
C ASN A 73 -21.81 -29.87 1.39
N LEU A 74 -21.46 -28.76 2.03
CA LEU A 74 -21.35 -27.45 1.41
C LEU A 74 -20.22 -27.41 0.36
N GLU A 75 -19.06 -27.99 0.66
CA GLU A 75 -17.94 -28.08 -0.29
C GLU A 75 -18.26 -28.94 -1.52
N LYS A 76 -19.23 -29.86 -1.44
CA LYS A 76 -19.66 -30.73 -2.54
C LYS A 76 -20.63 -30.05 -3.51
N LEU A 77 -21.26 -28.94 -3.13
CA LEU A 77 -22.21 -28.24 -4.00
C LEU A 77 -21.58 -27.85 -5.35
N PRO A 78 -22.35 -27.78 -6.45
CA PRO A 78 -21.87 -27.22 -7.71
C PRO A 78 -21.33 -25.80 -7.53
N THR A 79 -20.37 -25.42 -8.39
CA THR A 79 -19.73 -24.10 -8.31
C THR A 79 -20.75 -22.99 -8.48
N GLU A 80 -21.66 -23.16 -9.42
CA GLU A 80 -22.71 -22.21 -9.81
C GLU A 80 -23.64 -21.87 -8.64
N ILE A 81 -23.97 -22.89 -7.82
CA ILE A 81 -24.80 -22.70 -6.62
C ILE A 81 -24.03 -21.92 -5.56
N LEU A 82 -22.75 -22.24 -5.36
CA LEU A 82 -21.91 -21.50 -4.40
C LEU A 82 -21.71 -20.05 -4.84
N GLU A 83 -21.48 -19.81 -6.13
CA GLU A 83 -21.38 -18.46 -6.70
C GLU A 83 -22.67 -17.68 -6.50
N THR A 84 -23.83 -18.29 -6.75
CA THR A 84 -25.14 -17.64 -6.55
C THR A 84 -25.36 -17.30 -5.08
N VAL A 85 -25.11 -18.24 -4.17
CA VAL A 85 -25.23 -18.00 -2.72
C VAL A 85 -24.29 -16.87 -2.28
N PHE A 86 -23.03 -16.91 -2.72
CA PHE A 86 -22.05 -15.88 -2.37
C PHE A 86 -22.45 -14.51 -2.90
N LEU A 87 -22.85 -14.39 -4.16
CA LEU A 87 -23.27 -13.11 -4.75
C LEU A 87 -24.57 -12.57 -4.16
N PHE A 88 -25.43 -13.45 -3.64
CA PHE A 88 -26.65 -13.05 -2.94
C PHE A 88 -26.34 -12.47 -1.54
N CYS A 89 -25.42 -13.07 -0.79
CA CYS A 89 -25.15 -12.64 0.59
C CYS A 89 -23.92 -11.74 0.75
N LEU A 90 -23.04 -11.67 -0.25
CA LEU A 90 -21.74 -10.95 -0.25
C LEU A 90 -20.90 -11.17 1.02
N ASN A 91 -21.05 -12.33 1.65
CA ASN A 91 -20.34 -12.62 2.90
C ASN A 91 -18.95 -13.20 2.61
N PHE A 92 -17.92 -12.40 2.86
CA PHE A 92 -16.51 -12.76 2.66
C PHE A 92 -16.00 -13.85 3.62
N ASP A 93 -16.75 -14.22 4.65
CA ASP A 93 -16.37 -15.33 5.53
C ASP A 93 -16.66 -16.70 4.91
N LEU A 94 -17.55 -16.78 3.92
CA LEU A 94 -17.83 -18.00 3.17
C LEU A 94 -16.58 -18.56 2.44
N PRO A 95 -15.84 -17.77 1.62
CA PRO A 95 -14.57 -18.24 1.07
C PRO A 95 -13.50 -18.48 2.14
N LYS A 96 -13.47 -17.70 3.24
CA LYS A 96 -12.49 -17.93 4.33
C LYS A 96 -12.72 -19.26 5.06
N ALA A 97 -13.97 -19.73 5.16
CA ALA A 97 -14.32 -20.96 5.87
C ALA A 97 -13.76 -22.23 5.23
N SER A 98 -13.49 -22.23 3.91
CA SER A 98 -12.90 -23.39 3.23
C SER A 98 -12.07 -23.02 2.00
N PRO A 99 -10.82 -23.51 1.88
CA PRO A 99 -10.02 -23.37 0.66
C PRO A 99 -10.66 -23.97 -0.60
N VAL A 100 -11.55 -24.96 -0.44
CA VAL A 100 -12.26 -25.58 -1.57
C VAL A 100 -13.36 -24.64 -2.06
N ILE A 101 -14.10 -24.02 -1.14
CA ILE A 101 -15.13 -23.01 -1.46
C ILE A 101 -14.44 -21.78 -2.05
N ALA A 102 -13.38 -21.27 -1.42
CA ALA A 102 -12.57 -20.17 -1.95
C ALA A 102 -12.18 -20.42 -3.39
N GLY A 103 -11.54 -21.57 -3.68
CA GLY A 103 -11.10 -21.86 -5.05
C GLY A 103 -12.24 -22.09 -6.06
N LYS A 104 -13.45 -22.42 -5.61
CA LYS A 104 -14.63 -22.45 -6.49
C LYS A 104 -15.15 -21.03 -6.79
N LEU A 105 -15.10 -20.13 -5.81
CA LEU A 105 -15.48 -18.73 -5.95
C LEU A 105 -14.38 -17.86 -6.58
N SER A 106 -13.16 -18.38 -6.74
CA SER A 106 -12.04 -17.69 -7.38
C SER A 106 -12.16 -17.64 -8.91
N SER A 107 -13.26 -17.06 -9.42
CA SER A 107 -13.46 -16.82 -10.84
C SER A 107 -13.44 -15.31 -11.14
N PRO A 108 -12.87 -14.88 -12.29
CA PRO A 108 -12.87 -13.46 -12.67
C PRO A 108 -14.28 -12.85 -12.73
N ILE A 109 -15.27 -13.66 -13.08
CA ILE A 109 -16.68 -13.26 -13.14
C ILE A 109 -17.19 -12.92 -11.74
N VAL A 110 -16.93 -13.77 -10.75
CA VAL A 110 -17.34 -13.53 -9.36
C VAL A 110 -16.64 -12.29 -8.81
N TYR A 111 -15.34 -12.14 -9.04
CA TYR A 111 -14.58 -10.96 -8.61
C TYR A 111 -15.18 -9.66 -9.17
N ASN A 112 -15.42 -9.61 -10.48
CA ASN A 112 -15.98 -8.43 -11.13
C ASN A 112 -17.39 -8.13 -10.59
N LYS A 113 -18.27 -9.14 -10.47
CA LYS A 113 -19.60 -8.96 -9.89
C LYS A 113 -19.57 -8.48 -8.43
N THR A 114 -18.60 -8.96 -7.64
CA THR A 114 -18.42 -8.56 -6.24
C THR A 114 -17.97 -7.10 -6.13
N ILE A 115 -17.03 -6.68 -6.98
CA ILE A 115 -16.60 -5.29 -7.08
C ILE A 115 -17.77 -4.41 -7.52
N LEU A 116 -18.48 -4.78 -8.60
CA LEU A 116 -19.64 -4.03 -9.07
C LEU A 116 -20.72 -3.88 -8.01
N ALA A 117 -20.98 -4.92 -7.22
CA ALA A 117 -21.98 -4.85 -6.15
C ALA A 117 -21.56 -3.91 -5.01
N SER A 118 -20.26 -3.77 -4.73
CA SER A 118 -19.76 -3.00 -3.59
C SER A 118 -19.33 -1.57 -3.95
N PHE A 119 -18.76 -1.36 -5.14
CA PHE A 119 -18.30 -0.06 -5.64
C PHE A 119 -19.29 0.60 -6.60
N GLY A 120 -20.18 -0.17 -7.23
CA GLY A 120 -21.18 0.34 -8.17
C GLY A 120 -22.04 1.48 -7.61
N PRO A 121 -22.58 1.38 -6.37
CA PRO A 121 -23.35 2.47 -5.76
C PRO A 121 -22.53 3.76 -5.59
N THR A 122 -21.25 3.65 -5.23
CA THR A 122 -20.34 4.79 -5.14
C THR A 122 -20.10 5.40 -6.51
N TRP A 123 -19.82 4.58 -7.53
CA TRP A 123 -19.62 5.08 -8.88
C TRP A 123 -20.87 5.74 -9.45
N GLU A 124 -22.05 5.17 -9.18
CA GLU A 124 -23.32 5.73 -9.59
C GLU A 124 -23.58 7.11 -8.98
N ARG A 125 -23.24 7.30 -7.69
CA ARG A 125 -23.40 8.59 -7.02
C ARG A 125 -22.57 9.70 -7.66
N TRP A 126 -21.32 9.40 -8.02
CA TRP A 126 -20.35 10.43 -8.36
C TRP A 126 -20.05 10.56 -9.85
N HIS A 127 -20.27 9.51 -10.64
CA HIS A 127 -19.97 9.48 -12.07
C HIS A 127 -21.23 9.56 -12.95
N THR A 128 -22.43 9.62 -12.36
CA THR A 128 -23.69 9.83 -13.11
C THR A 128 -24.16 11.27 -12.97
N ARG A 129 -24.27 12.01 -14.09
CA ARG A 129 -24.66 13.44 -14.15
C ARG A 129 -26.02 13.77 -13.53
N GLU A 130 -26.94 12.80 -13.46
CA GLU A 130 -28.33 13.01 -13.02
C GLU A 130 -28.42 13.63 -11.61
N ARG A 131 -27.46 13.34 -10.70
CA ARG A 131 -27.48 13.88 -9.32
C ARG A 131 -26.80 15.23 -9.13
N SER A 132 -25.82 15.60 -9.97
CA SER A 132 -25.15 16.91 -9.85
C SER A 132 -26.11 18.08 -10.07
N ARG A 133 -27.24 17.86 -10.75
CA ARG A 133 -28.35 18.84 -10.88
C ARG A 133 -29.32 18.88 -9.70
N VAL A 134 -29.37 17.82 -8.88
CA VAL A 134 -30.35 17.67 -7.79
C VAL A 134 -29.79 18.15 -6.44
N GLU A 135 -28.46 18.17 -6.26
CA GLU A 135 -27.80 18.72 -5.06
C GLU A 135 -28.02 20.22 -4.82
N LYS A 136 -28.70 20.94 -5.74
CA LYS A 136 -29.18 22.31 -5.52
C LYS A 136 -30.58 22.41 -4.91
N ARG A 137 -31.21 21.30 -4.52
CA ARG A 137 -32.51 21.31 -3.83
C ARG A 137 -32.38 20.71 -2.45
N ASP A 138 -32.43 21.61 -1.47
CA ASP A 138 -32.69 21.31 -0.08
C ASP A 138 -33.93 20.41 0.08
N ASP A 139 -33.95 19.69 1.21
CA ASP A 139 -35.02 18.87 1.78
C ASP A 139 -35.24 17.43 1.26
N ALA A 140 -34.75 16.48 2.06
CA ALA A 140 -35.33 15.18 2.40
C ALA A 140 -35.98 14.31 1.28
N GLY A 141 -35.20 13.33 0.80
CA GLY A 141 -35.65 12.08 0.14
C GLY A 141 -34.93 11.78 -1.19
N PRO A 142 -34.84 10.53 -1.70
CA PRO A 142 -35.13 9.19 -1.13
C PRO A 142 -33.88 8.56 -0.49
N GLU A 143 -34.01 7.40 0.17
CA GLU A 143 -32.90 6.64 0.76
C GLU A 143 -31.65 6.66 -0.14
N ASP A 144 -30.61 7.38 0.29
CA ASP A 144 -29.33 7.46 -0.41
C ASP A 144 -28.82 6.02 -0.56
N PRO A 145 -28.41 5.54 -1.75
CA PRO A 145 -27.85 4.21 -1.90
C PRO A 145 -26.77 4.04 -0.84
N GLU A 146 -27.09 3.18 0.13
CA GLU A 146 -26.34 3.01 1.37
C GLU A 146 -24.91 2.61 0.97
N GLN A 147 -24.00 3.59 1.01
CA GLN A 147 -22.60 3.32 0.76
C GLN A 147 -22.12 2.41 1.89
N ASP A 148 -21.55 1.27 1.54
CA ASP A 148 -20.96 0.35 2.50
C ASP A 148 -19.43 0.44 2.41
N PRO A 149 -18.79 1.38 3.13
CA PRO A 149 -17.33 1.47 3.18
C PRO A 149 -16.70 0.22 3.80
N GLY A 150 -17.44 -0.54 4.63
CA GLY A 150 -16.99 -1.79 5.23
C GLY A 150 -16.80 -2.89 4.19
N SER A 151 -17.75 -3.04 3.26
CA SER A 151 -17.62 -3.98 2.13
C SER A 151 -16.47 -3.61 1.21
N GLN A 152 -16.33 -2.33 0.82
CA GLN A 152 -15.21 -1.89 -0.01
C GLN A 152 -13.86 -2.13 0.68
N SER A 153 -13.74 -1.76 1.96
CA SER A 153 -12.53 -2.04 2.75
C SER A 153 -12.22 -3.54 2.83
N THR A 154 -13.24 -4.38 2.96
CA THR A 154 -13.08 -5.85 2.96
C THR A 154 -12.55 -6.38 1.62
N ILE A 155 -13.05 -5.84 0.50
CA ILE A 155 -12.54 -6.17 -0.84
C ILE A 155 -11.08 -5.73 -0.98
N LEU A 156 -10.74 -4.49 -0.62
CA LEU A 156 -9.38 -3.96 -0.76
C LEU A 156 -8.34 -4.76 0.05
N ARG A 157 -8.74 -5.39 1.16
CA ARG A 157 -7.89 -6.31 1.94
C ARG A 157 -7.69 -7.68 1.28
N CYS A 158 -8.50 -8.04 0.27
CA CYS A 158 -8.35 -9.31 -0.44
C CYS A 158 -7.17 -9.28 -1.41
N CYS A 159 -6.33 -10.32 -1.37
CA CYS A 159 -5.16 -10.42 -2.25
C CYS A 159 -5.48 -10.53 -3.75
N TRP A 160 -6.71 -10.85 -4.11
CA TRP A 160 -7.16 -10.89 -5.51
C TRP A 160 -7.69 -9.53 -5.99
N ALA A 161 -8.02 -8.60 -5.10
CA ALA A 161 -8.56 -7.28 -5.45
C ALA A 161 -7.41 -6.30 -5.74
N THR A 162 -6.66 -6.60 -6.79
CA THR A 162 -5.58 -5.73 -7.26
C THR A 162 -6.15 -4.52 -7.99
N LEU A 163 -5.40 -3.42 -8.01
CA LEU A 163 -5.80 -2.19 -8.69
C LEU A 163 -6.24 -2.41 -10.15
N PRO A 164 -5.53 -3.18 -11.00
CA PRO A 164 -6.00 -3.45 -12.36
C PRO A 164 -7.36 -4.17 -12.41
N ILE A 165 -7.66 -5.06 -11.45
CA ILE A 165 -8.95 -5.77 -11.43
C ILE A 165 -10.08 -4.79 -11.09
N ILE A 166 -9.84 -3.87 -10.15
CA ILE A 166 -10.80 -2.83 -9.76
C ILE A 166 -11.03 -1.84 -10.92
N LEU A 167 -9.96 -1.36 -11.56
CA LEU A 167 -10.07 -0.44 -12.69
C LEU A 167 -10.75 -1.07 -13.91
N ASN A 168 -10.51 -2.36 -14.19
CA ASN A 168 -11.24 -3.10 -15.23
C ASN A 168 -12.75 -3.21 -14.91
N ALA A 169 -13.10 -3.41 -13.64
CA ALA A 169 -14.50 -3.42 -13.22
C ALA A 169 -15.13 -2.02 -13.35
N LYS A 170 -14.40 -0.96 -13.00
CA LYS A 170 -14.81 0.43 -13.19
C LYS A 170 -15.05 0.74 -14.67
N GLU A 171 -14.12 0.36 -15.54
CA GLU A 171 -14.25 0.53 -16.98
C GLU A 171 -15.48 -0.21 -17.55
N ALA A 172 -15.72 -1.44 -17.09
CA ALA A 172 -16.91 -2.20 -17.45
C ALA A 172 -18.21 -1.54 -16.93
N TRP A 173 -18.16 -0.93 -15.75
CA TRP A 173 -19.27 -0.16 -15.20
C TRP A 173 -19.54 1.10 -16.03
N ILE A 174 -18.51 1.91 -16.31
CA ILE A 174 -18.62 3.12 -17.14
C ILE A 174 -19.27 2.79 -18.48
N ARG A 175 -18.77 1.77 -19.19
CA ARG A 175 -19.33 1.35 -20.50
C ARG A 175 -20.82 0.95 -20.44
N ARG A 176 -21.31 0.48 -19.31
CA ARG A 176 -22.69 0.01 -19.15
C ARG A 176 -23.64 1.07 -18.64
N TYR A 177 -23.16 1.95 -17.76
CA TYR A 177 -24.01 2.83 -16.96
C TYR A 177 -23.72 4.32 -17.18
N ALA A 178 -22.51 4.72 -17.58
CA ALA A 178 -22.18 6.12 -17.85
C ALA A 178 -22.65 6.54 -19.25
N LYS A 179 -23.92 6.95 -19.37
CA LYS A 179 -24.56 7.33 -20.64
C LYS A 179 -24.09 8.68 -21.21
N GLU A 180 -23.50 9.56 -20.40
CA GLU A 180 -23.14 10.94 -20.80
C GLU A 180 -21.68 11.31 -20.54
N GLY A 181 -20.79 10.31 -20.51
CA GLY A 181 -19.37 10.51 -20.22
C GLY A 181 -19.07 10.68 -18.73
N PRO A 182 -17.79 10.52 -18.32
CA PRO A 182 -17.40 10.65 -16.93
C PRO A 182 -17.63 12.07 -16.41
N SER A 183 -17.91 12.20 -15.11
CA SER A 183 -17.81 13.46 -14.38
C SER A 183 -16.40 14.05 -14.54
N LYS A 184 -16.29 15.38 -14.38
CA LYS A 184 -15.05 16.17 -14.49
C LYS A 184 -13.83 15.41 -13.92
N LEU A 185 -12.81 15.20 -14.76
CA LEU A 185 -11.56 14.59 -14.32
C LEU A 185 -10.78 15.58 -13.44
N THR A 186 -10.42 15.14 -12.23
CA THR A 186 -9.64 15.88 -11.25
C THR A 186 -8.17 15.49 -11.36
N TRP A 187 -7.32 16.32 -11.98
CA TRP A 187 -5.89 16.03 -12.14
C TRP A 187 -5.09 16.45 -10.91
N PHE A 188 -4.02 15.69 -10.60
CA PHE A 188 -3.14 15.98 -9.48
C PHE A 188 -2.31 17.22 -9.73
N VAL A 189 -1.73 17.38 -10.92
CA VAL A 189 -0.99 18.60 -11.26
C VAL A 189 -1.98 19.65 -11.75
N LEU A 190 -1.95 20.83 -11.12
CA LEU A 190 -2.76 21.97 -11.55
C LEU A 190 -2.19 22.54 -12.84
N ASN A 191 -2.98 22.56 -13.91
CA ASN A 191 -2.62 23.26 -15.13
C ASN A 191 -3.21 24.68 -15.06
N LYS A 192 -2.35 25.70 -14.91
CA LYS A 192 -2.77 27.10 -14.84
C LYS A 192 -3.43 27.61 -16.13
N ASP A 193 -3.28 26.87 -17.23
CA ASP A 193 -3.86 27.17 -18.53
C ASP A 193 -5.20 26.45 -18.78
N GLN A 194 -5.80 25.81 -17.76
CA GLN A 194 -7.15 25.25 -17.91
C GLN A 194 -8.19 26.37 -18.00
N PRO A 195 -9.07 26.34 -19.02
CA PRO A 195 -10.14 27.34 -19.14
C PRO A 195 -11.07 27.29 -17.92
N SER A 196 -11.60 28.46 -17.55
CA SER A 196 -12.48 28.66 -16.40
C SER A 196 -13.74 27.80 -16.48
N GLU A 197 -14.37 27.58 -15.32
CA GLU A 197 -15.52 26.70 -15.07
C GLU A 197 -16.72 26.85 -16.02
N ASP A 198 -16.80 27.97 -16.74
CA ASP A 198 -17.90 28.36 -17.62
C ASP A 198 -17.65 28.09 -19.12
N GLU A 199 -16.45 27.67 -19.52
CA GLU A 199 -16.16 27.34 -20.93
C GLU A 199 -16.32 25.84 -21.19
N GLU A 200 -17.49 25.55 -21.77
CA GLU A 200 -17.92 24.34 -22.47
C GLU A 200 -16.96 23.13 -22.49
N GLN A 201 -17.54 22.04 -21.99
CA GLN A 201 -17.13 20.64 -22.13
C GLN A 201 -16.98 20.24 -23.60
N GLN A 202 -15.89 20.67 -24.23
CA GLN A 202 -15.47 20.16 -25.53
C GLN A 202 -14.73 18.84 -25.31
N ASP A 203 -15.32 17.77 -25.87
CA ASP A 203 -14.71 16.47 -26.21
C ASP A 203 -13.40 16.14 -25.48
N LEU A 204 -13.49 15.98 -24.15
CA LEU A 204 -12.39 15.36 -23.41
C LEU A 204 -12.18 13.96 -24.01
N PRO A 205 -10.94 13.56 -24.32
CA PRO A 205 -10.65 12.23 -24.83
C PRO A 205 -11.32 11.19 -23.93
N GLN A 206 -12.01 10.19 -24.52
CA GLN A 206 -12.53 9.04 -23.79
C GLN A 206 -11.34 8.23 -23.25
N MET A 207 -10.77 8.69 -22.15
CA MET A 207 -9.65 8.07 -21.48
C MET A 207 -10.15 6.93 -20.63
N THR A 208 -9.49 5.78 -20.71
CA THR A 208 -9.81 4.66 -19.83
C THR A 208 -9.41 4.99 -18.38
N PRO A 209 -10.03 4.37 -17.36
CA PRO A 209 -9.60 4.55 -15.97
C PRO A 209 -8.12 4.24 -15.73
N HIS A 210 -7.57 3.30 -16.49
CA HIS A 210 -6.15 2.93 -16.45
C HIS A 210 -5.25 4.06 -16.97
N GLU A 211 -5.56 4.58 -18.15
CA GLU A 211 -4.77 5.66 -18.75
C GLU A 211 -4.83 6.91 -17.89
N TYR A 212 -6.01 7.27 -17.36
CA TYR A 212 -6.19 8.39 -16.44
C TYR A 212 -5.29 8.26 -15.21
N LEU A 213 -5.36 7.12 -14.51
CA LEU A 213 -4.51 6.87 -13.35
C LEU A 213 -3.03 6.96 -13.71
N GLU A 214 -2.63 6.40 -14.84
CA GLU A 214 -1.22 6.43 -15.25
C GLU A 214 -0.74 7.86 -15.47
N THR A 215 -1.45 8.65 -16.27
CA THR A 215 -1.07 10.05 -16.53
C THR A 215 -1.04 10.87 -15.24
N ASP A 216 -2.01 10.66 -14.36
CA ASP A 216 -2.14 11.38 -13.11
C ASP A 216 -1.01 11.03 -12.13
N PHE A 217 -0.70 9.75 -11.99
CA PHE A 217 0.40 9.26 -11.17
C PHE A 217 1.78 9.67 -11.72
N GLN A 218 1.94 9.73 -13.04
CA GLN A 218 3.16 10.26 -13.66
C GLN A 218 3.32 11.76 -13.35
N GLY A 219 2.24 12.54 -13.39
CA GLY A 219 2.24 13.93 -12.95
C GLY A 219 2.70 14.08 -11.50
N PHE A 220 2.15 13.26 -10.60
CA PHE A 220 2.58 13.19 -9.20
C PHE A 220 4.07 12.83 -9.07
N SER A 221 4.51 11.76 -9.74
CA SER A 221 5.89 11.29 -9.67
C SER A 221 6.87 12.35 -10.17
N ASN A 222 6.57 13.00 -11.29
CA ASN A 222 7.40 14.05 -11.86
C ASN A 222 7.49 15.28 -10.94
N LEU A 223 6.37 15.69 -10.33
CA LEU A 223 6.37 16.82 -9.39
C LEU A 223 7.24 16.53 -8.16
N ILE A 224 7.03 15.36 -7.53
CA ILE A 224 7.71 15.01 -6.28
C ILE A 224 9.20 14.70 -6.50
N LEU A 225 9.55 13.99 -7.57
CA LEU A 225 10.94 13.64 -7.87
C LEU A 225 11.71 14.79 -8.52
N GLY A 226 11.04 15.67 -9.26
CA GLY A 226 11.66 16.78 -9.97
C GLY A 226 12.11 17.93 -9.08
N GLN A 227 11.49 18.11 -7.90
CA GLN A 227 11.79 19.22 -6.99
C GLN A 227 12.54 18.76 -5.76
N ARG A 228 13.86 18.91 -5.75
CA ARG A 228 14.70 18.56 -4.58
C ARG A 228 14.69 19.63 -3.48
N ASP A 229 14.45 20.88 -3.85
CA ASP A 229 14.50 22.06 -2.97
C ASP A 229 13.60 23.18 -3.54
N GLY A 230 13.17 24.14 -2.70
CA GLY A 230 12.25 25.22 -3.04
C GLY A 230 10.94 25.26 -2.24
N GLY A 231 9.94 26.01 -2.73
CA GLY A 231 8.72 26.38 -2.01
C GLY A 231 7.63 25.32 -1.84
N TRP A 232 6.42 25.79 -1.50
CA TRP A 232 5.25 24.97 -1.21
C TRP A 232 4.76 24.20 -2.45
N LEU A 233 4.37 22.94 -2.24
CA LEU A 233 3.87 22.06 -3.30
C LEU A 233 2.40 22.30 -3.65
N TRP A 234 1.59 22.79 -2.68
CA TRP A 234 0.14 22.95 -2.84
C TRP A 234 -0.27 23.95 -3.92
N ASP A 235 0.59 24.89 -4.29
CA ASP A 235 0.32 25.84 -5.38
C ASP A 235 0.40 25.18 -6.78
N GLN A 236 0.91 23.94 -6.85
CA GLN A 236 1.20 23.21 -8.09
C GLN A 236 0.38 21.92 -8.20
N CYS A 237 -0.30 21.50 -7.13
CA CYS A 237 -1.10 20.29 -7.12
C CYS A 237 -2.49 20.47 -6.50
N SER A 238 -3.43 19.65 -6.97
CA SER A 238 -4.76 19.49 -6.39
C SER A 238 -4.93 18.10 -5.81
N TRP A 239 -5.52 18.07 -4.61
CA TRP A 239 -5.97 16.87 -3.93
C TRP A 239 -7.49 16.75 -3.93
N ASP A 240 -8.15 17.35 -4.92
CA ASP A 240 -9.56 17.13 -5.16
C ASP A 240 -9.82 15.63 -5.26
N ARG A 241 -10.81 15.17 -4.48
CA ARG A 241 -11.04 13.73 -4.30
C ARG A 241 -11.54 13.12 -5.59
N ASN A 242 -10.88 12.05 -6.02
CA ASN A 242 -11.45 11.15 -7.00
C ASN A 242 -12.56 10.36 -6.29
N SER A 243 -13.82 10.59 -6.60
CA SER A 243 -14.91 9.93 -5.90
C SER A 243 -15.14 8.47 -6.35
N ASP A 244 -14.07 7.69 -6.39
CA ASP A 244 -14.00 6.31 -6.84
C ASP A 244 -14.28 5.29 -5.73
N VAL A 245 -14.17 5.71 -4.47
CA VAL A 245 -14.34 4.87 -3.28
C VAL A 245 -15.27 5.59 -2.29
N ALA A 246 -15.98 4.84 -1.45
CA ALA A 246 -16.87 5.42 -0.44
C ALA A 246 -16.11 6.19 0.64
N ASP A 247 -16.76 7.19 1.23
CA ASP A 247 -16.19 7.93 2.36
C ASP A 247 -15.99 7.00 3.57
N GLY A 248 -14.88 7.17 4.29
CA GLY A 248 -14.56 6.36 5.47
C GLY A 248 -13.90 5.01 5.15
N ILE A 249 -13.40 4.80 3.92
CA ILE A 249 -12.64 3.60 3.58
C ILE A 249 -11.28 3.58 4.25
N GLU A 250 -10.93 2.40 4.74
CA GLU A 250 -9.65 2.14 5.34
C GLU A 250 -8.62 1.66 4.33
N LEU A 251 -7.41 2.22 4.42
CA LEU A 251 -6.28 1.74 3.65
C LEU A 251 -5.89 0.29 4.03
N PRO A 252 -5.63 -0.59 3.04
CA PRO A 252 -5.08 -1.91 3.30
C PRO A 252 -3.72 -1.82 4.01
N GLN A 253 -3.59 -2.55 5.12
CA GLN A 253 -2.35 -2.61 5.91
C GLN A 253 -1.12 -3.00 5.06
N SER A 254 -1.30 -3.82 4.01
CA SER A 254 -0.23 -4.22 3.09
C SER A 254 0.37 -3.07 2.29
N LEU A 255 -0.37 -1.98 2.09
CA LEU A 255 0.13 -0.78 1.42
C LEU A 255 0.81 0.20 2.38
N LEU A 256 0.67 -0.01 3.70
CA LEU A 256 1.24 0.88 4.71
C LEU A 256 2.66 0.48 5.12
N SER A 257 3.05 -0.80 5.04
CA SER A 257 4.28 -1.28 5.70
C SER A 257 5.55 -1.31 4.85
N GLY A 258 5.46 -1.13 3.53
CA GLY A 258 6.57 -1.21 2.58
C GLY A 258 7.35 -2.54 2.59
N PRO A 259 8.40 -2.69 1.74
CA PRO A 259 8.84 -1.75 0.70
C PRO A 259 7.80 -1.65 -0.45
N TRP A 260 7.78 -0.53 -1.15
CA TRP A 260 6.82 -0.26 -2.23
C TRP A 260 7.45 -0.45 -3.60
N ASP A 261 6.77 -1.20 -4.46
CA ASP A 261 7.03 -1.18 -5.90
C ASP A 261 6.11 -0.14 -6.58
N GLU A 262 6.28 0.05 -7.89
CA GLU A 262 5.47 1.00 -8.67
C GLU A 262 3.98 0.70 -8.60
N ASP A 263 3.59 -0.57 -8.60
CA ASP A 263 2.18 -0.97 -8.56
C ASP A 263 1.56 -0.65 -7.18
N MET A 264 2.31 -0.87 -6.10
CA MET A 264 1.91 -0.49 -4.75
C MET A 264 1.80 1.04 -4.59
N LEU A 265 2.72 1.82 -5.15
CA LEU A 265 2.67 3.28 -5.12
C LEU A 265 1.48 3.81 -5.91
N LYS A 266 1.20 3.27 -7.10
CA LYS A 266 0.01 3.61 -7.89
C LYS A 266 -1.28 3.29 -7.14
N TYR A 267 -1.32 2.14 -6.47
CA TYR A 267 -2.48 1.75 -5.69
C TYR A 267 -2.70 2.65 -4.48
N LEU A 268 -1.62 2.95 -3.74
CA LEU A 268 -1.69 3.88 -2.62
C LEU A 268 -2.09 5.29 -3.09
N PHE A 269 -1.52 5.78 -4.20
CA PHE A 269 -1.91 7.06 -4.81
C PHE A 269 -3.40 7.09 -5.17
N TRP A 270 -3.90 6.08 -5.88
CA TRP A 270 -5.31 6.00 -6.25
C TRP A 270 -6.22 6.02 -5.02
N LEU A 271 -5.90 5.25 -3.97
CA LEU A 271 -6.68 5.21 -2.74
C LEU A 271 -6.64 6.54 -1.96
N THR A 272 -5.45 7.09 -1.73
CA THR A 272 -5.28 8.38 -1.03
C THR A 272 -6.02 9.48 -1.79
N LYS A 273 -5.93 9.51 -3.12
CA LYS A 273 -6.64 10.50 -3.94
C LYS A 273 -8.13 10.30 -3.95
N SER A 274 -8.59 9.07 -3.67
CA SER A 274 -10.00 8.78 -3.53
C SER A 274 -10.55 9.04 -2.12
N GLY A 275 -9.73 9.57 -1.21
CA GLY A 275 -10.14 9.91 0.15
C GLY A 275 -10.04 8.74 1.15
N ALA A 276 -9.38 7.65 0.79
CA ALA A 276 -9.07 6.59 1.74
C ALA A 276 -8.10 7.12 2.82
N GLY A 277 -8.39 6.79 4.08
CA GLY A 277 -7.65 7.28 5.23
C GLY A 277 -7.11 6.18 6.13
N ILE A 278 -6.37 6.61 7.14
CA ILE A 278 -5.87 5.75 8.21
C ILE A 278 -6.81 5.88 9.42
N ASP A 279 -7.42 4.76 9.84
CA ASP A 279 -8.15 4.70 11.11
C ASP A 279 -7.17 4.52 12.28
N TRP A 280 -7.04 5.57 13.09
CA TRP A 280 -6.20 5.59 14.29
C TRP A 280 -6.90 5.08 15.56
N LEU A 281 -8.23 5.03 15.57
CA LEU A 281 -9.01 4.77 16.79
C LEU A 281 -9.44 3.31 16.88
N ASN A 282 -9.88 2.71 15.77
CA ASN A 282 -10.44 1.36 15.79
C ASN A 282 -9.53 0.31 15.12
N SER A 283 -8.34 0.70 14.68
CA SER A 283 -7.42 -0.19 13.96
C SER A 283 -5.95 0.01 14.35
N THR A 284 -5.11 -0.98 14.03
CA THR A 284 -3.66 -0.90 14.15
C THR A 284 -2.99 -0.22 12.94
N ASN A 285 -3.77 0.28 11.97
CA ASN A 285 -3.22 0.88 10.74
C ASN A 285 -2.39 2.13 11.05
N GLY A 286 -2.71 2.87 12.11
CA GLY A 286 -1.91 4.00 12.57
C GLY A 286 -0.47 3.62 12.94
N GLU A 287 -0.31 2.57 13.74
CA GLU A 287 1.03 2.09 14.14
C GLU A 287 1.81 1.53 12.95
N VAL A 288 1.15 0.71 12.14
CA VAL A 288 1.77 0.11 10.95
C VAL A 288 2.16 1.19 9.94
N GLY A 289 1.31 2.20 9.80
CA GLY A 289 1.55 3.38 9.01
C GLY A 289 2.78 4.14 9.48
N LEU A 290 2.92 4.40 10.78
CA LEU A 290 4.08 5.08 11.34
C LEU A 290 5.38 4.29 11.13
N GLU A 291 5.34 2.96 11.30
CA GLU A 291 6.47 2.10 10.95
C GLU A 291 6.79 2.16 9.45
N GLY A 292 5.75 2.18 8.62
CA GLY A 292 5.82 2.43 7.18
C GLY A 292 6.55 3.72 6.85
N LEU A 293 6.10 4.84 7.41
CA LEU A 293 6.70 6.16 7.18
C LEU A 293 8.18 6.17 7.55
N LYS A 294 8.55 5.58 8.70
CA LYS A 294 9.96 5.43 9.09
C LYS A 294 10.75 4.60 8.08
N LYS A 295 10.19 3.50 7.58
CA LYS A 295 10.82 2.70 6.52
C LYS A 295 10.96 3.49 5.23
N ALA A 296 9.95 4.26 4.83
CA ALA A 296 10.01 5.12 3.64
C ALA A 296 11.14 6.15 3.74
N ILE A 297 11.31 6.77 4.92
CA ILE A 297 12.44 7.67 5.24
C ILE A 297 13.78 6.94 5.16
N ILE A 298 13.89 5.75 5.77
CA ILE A 298 15.12 4.95 5.75
C ILE A 298 15.48 4.51 4.32
N PHE A 299 14.51 4.13 3.51
CA PHE A 299 14.75 3.76 2.12
C PHE A 299 14.96 4.98 1.20
N GLY A 300 14.54 6.17 1.63
CA GLY A 300 14.60 7.39 0.83
C GLY A 300 13.53 7.47 -0.26
N ASP A 301 12.42 6.77 -0.11
CA ASP A 301 11.31 6.82 -1.07
C ASP A 301 10.40 8.01 -0.76
N VAL A 302 10.71 9.14 -1.39
CA VAL A 302 9.95 10.39 -1.23
C VAL A 302 8.49 10.25 -1.66
N ARG A 303 8.17 9.41 -2.65
CA ARG A 303 6.79 9.23 -3.11
C ARG A 303 5.96 8.51 -2.04
N ALA A 304 6.51 7.45 -1.46
CA ALA A 304 5.88 6.76 -0.33
C ALA A 304 5.68 7.70 0.87
N ILE A 305 6.68 8.53 1.21
CA ILE A 305 6.57 9.53 2.29
C ILE A 305 5.38 10.45 2.06
N HIS A 306 5.29 11.07 0.88
CA HIS A 306 4.19 11.98 0.52
C HIS A 306 2.82 11.29 0.64
N LEU A 307 2.68 10.11 0.03
CA LEU A 307 1.43 9.36 0.03
C LEU A 307 0.97 8.95 1.43
N LEU A 308 1.90 8.52 2.30
CA LEU A 308 1.58 8.13 3.67
C LEU A 308 1.23 9.35 4.55
N VAL A 309 1.94 10.47 4.38
CA VAL A 309 1.62 11.71 5.10
C VAL A 309 0.23 12.21 4.70
N TRP A 310 -0.07 12.26 3.41
CA TRP A 310 -1.38 12.69 2.90
C TRP A 310 -2.52 11.70 3.19
N ALA A 311 -2.22 10.42 3.39
CA ALA A 311 -3.19 9.43 3.87
C ALA A 311 -3.63 9.63 5.34
N GLY A 312 -3.01 10.57 6.07
CA GLY A 312 -3.41 10.90 7.44
C GLY A 312 -2.30 10.73 8.49
N MET A 313 -1.02 10.83 8.12
CA MET A 313 0.10 10.83 9.06
C MET A 313 0.70 12.20 9.35
N LEU A 314 0.09 13.29 8.85
CA LEU A 314 0.58 14.65 9.03
C LEU A 314 0.86 14.98 10.50
N GLU A 315 -0.06 14.65 11.42
CA GLU A 315 0.11 14.90 12.86
C GLU A 315 1.27 14.12 13.50
N LYS A 316 1.73 13.03 12.88
CA LYS A 316 2.87 12.24 13.37
C LYS A 316 4.20 12.70 12.78
N LEU A 317 4.17 13.59 11.79
CA LEU A 317 5.36 14.23 11.27
C LEU A 317 5.76 15.40 12.18
N ASP A 318 6.23 15.08 13.38
CA ASP A 318 6.68 16.05 14.37
C ASP A 318 8.19 16.33 14.29
N VAL A 319 8.64 17.34 15.03
CA VAL A 319 10.05 17.77 15.05
C VAL A 319 10.98 16.64 15.49
N ASP A 320 10.52 15.77 16.39
CA ASP A 320 11.33 14.66 16.88
C ASP A 320 11.53 13.60 15.79
N LEU A 321 10.50 13.30 14.97
CA LEU A 321 10.63 12.46 13.79
C LEU A 321 11.53 13.09 12.72
N LEU A 322 11.46 14.41 12.52
CA LEU A 322 12.33 15.13 11.59
C LEU A 322 13.80 15.07 12.03
N ILE A 323 14.08 15.31 13.32
CA ILE A 323 15.44 15.19 13.88
C ILE A 323 15.95 13.75 13.75
N TRP A 324 15.09 12.77 14.02
CA TRP A 324 15.41 11.37 13.79
C TRP A 324 15.73 11.09 12.30
N ALA A 325 15.00 11.71 11.37
CA ALA A 325 15.22 11.56 9.94
C ALA A 325 16.58 12.12 9.47
N PHE A 326 17.10 13.21 10.06
CA PHE A 326 18.43 13.74 9.70
C PHE A 326 19.52 12.68 9.81
N ARG A 327 19.41 11.78 10.80
CA ARG A 327 20.38 10.70 11.03
C ARG A 327 20.06 9.45 10.21
N ASN A 328 18.79 9.12 10.02
CA ASN A 328 18.36 7.81 9.50
C ASN A 328 17.88 7.80 8.04
N ALA A 329 17.68 8.96 7.41
CA ALA A 329 17.24 9.01 6.02
C ALA A 329 18.26 8.37 5.07
N GLY A 330 17.79 7.48 4.21
CA GLY A 330 18.58 6.87 3.14
C GLY A 330 18.29 7.49 1.78
N GLY A 331 18.90 6.93 0.74
CA GLY A 331 18.81 7.46 -0.62
C GLY A 331 19.36 8.89 -0.70
N ASP A 332 18.63 9.77 -1.37
CA ASP A 332 18.96 11.19 -1.42
C ASP A 332 18.48 11.90 -0.15
N LYS A 333 19.34 11.92 0.87
CA LYS A 333 19.03 12.50 2.19
C LYS A 333 18.58 13.96 2.10
N VAL A 334 19.20 14.79 1.25
CA VAL A 334 18.81 16.21 1.12
C VAL A 334 17.39 16.32 0.59
N ALA A 335 17.05 15.57 -0.48
CA ALA A 335 15.69 15.57 -1.01
C ALA A 335 14.68 15.07 0.02
N VAL A 336 14.95 13.95 0.70
CA VAL A 336 14.04 13.38 1.72
C VAL A 336 13.73 14.41 2.81
N ILE A 337 14.76 15.03 3.35
CA ILE A 337 14.61 16.03 4.42
C ILE A 337 13.84 17.25 3.94
N ASN A 338 14.17 17.79 2.77
CA ASN A 338 13.47 18.94 2.20
C ASN A 338 11.99 18.61 1.94
N GLN A 339 11.67 17.38 1.48
CA GLN A 339 10.29 16.95 1.32
C GLN A 339 9.54 16.86 2.65
N LEU A 340 10.16 16.33 3.72
CA LEU A 340 9.55 16.32 5.05
C LEU A 340 9.28 17.74 5.56
N LEU A 341 10.24 18.66 5.38
CA LEU A 341 10.11 20.06 5.76
C LEU A 341 8.93 20.75 5.04
N ARG A 342 8.76 20.49 3.75
CA ARG A 342 7.64 21.02 2.95
C ARG A 342 6.27 20.50 3.37
N LEU A 343 6.21 19.27 3.89
CA LEU A 343 4.96 18.61 4.22
C LEU A 343 4.31 19.17 5.49
N ASN A 344 5.09 19.38 6.57
CA ASN A 344 4.52 19.78 7.87
C ASN A 344 5.31 20.87 8.63
N PHE A 345 6.39 21.41 8.06
CA PHE A 345 7.25 22.40 8.74
C PHE A 345 7.37 23.70 7.94
N SER A 346 6.29 24.06 7.27
CA SER A 346 6.22 25.29 6.50
C SER A 346 6.09 26.54 7.37
N VAL A 347 5.51 26.40 8.56
CA VAL A 347 5.48 27.41 9.62
C VAL A 347 6.00 26.75 10.88
N MET A 348 7.19 27.14 11.34
CA MET A 348 7.82 26.60 12.55
C MET A 348 7.78 27.62 13.67
N LYS A 349 7.62 27.16 14.91
CA LYS A 349 7.78 28.01 16.09
C LYS A 349 9.26 28.22 16.38
N ASP A 350 9.66 29.36 16.93
CA ASP A 350 11.05 29.66 17.31
C ASP A 350 11.74 28.54 18.12
N ARG A 351 10.99 27.87 19.01
CA ARG A 351 11.51 26.76 19.80
C ARG A 351 11.87 25.54 18.94
N GLU A 352 11.08 25.27 17.91
CA GLU A 352 11.26 24.16 16.98
C GLU A 352 12.42 24.47 16.02
N ALA A 353 12.47 25.69 15.49
CA ALA A 353 13.59 26.20 14.68
C ALA A 353 14.93 26.08 15.43
N ARG A 354 15.01 26.56 16.68
CA ARG A 354 16.23 26.44 17.50
C ARG A 354 16.65 24.99 17.77
N LYS A 355 15.69 24.07 17.93
CA LYS A 355 16.00 22.64 18.10
C LYS A 355 16.61 22.08 16.81
N ILE A 356 16.04 22.40 15.66
CA ILE A 356 16.53 21.95 14.35
C ILE A 356 17.93 22.52 14.07
N ASP A 357 18.12 23.83 14.27
CA ASP A 357 19.42 24.50 14.08
C ASP A 357 20.51 23.91 14.98
N LYS A 358 20.17 23.67 16.25
CA LYS A 358 21.07 23.02 17.21
C LYS A 358 21.45 21.60 16.76
N GLU A 359 20.48 20.78 16.37
CA GLU A 359 20.75 19.40 15.95
C GLU A 359 21.56 19.33 14.65
N LEU A 360 21.31 20.22 13.69
CA LEU A 360 22.12 20.32 12.47
C LEU A 360 23.56 20.74 12.78
N SER A 361 23.74 21.71 13.70
CA SER A 361 25.07 22.13 14.17
C SER A 361 25.81 21.00 14.88
N GLU A 362 25.14 20.24 15.74
CA GLU A 362 25.72 19.06 16.40
C GLU A 362 26.13 17.99 15.38
N ILE A 363 25.29 17.70 14.38
CA ILE A 363 25.63 16.77 13.28
C ILE A 363 26.86 17.24 12.50
N MET A 364 27.00 18.54 12.26
CA MET A 364 28.17 19.12 11.58
C MET A 364 29.44 19.02 12.42
N ASP A 365 29.35 19.24 13.73
CA ASP A 365 30.49 19.14 14.64
C ASP A 365 30.94 17.68 14.84
N GLU A 366 30.00 16.75 14.96
CA GLU A 366 30.28 15.30 14.92
C GLU A 366 30.99 14.91 13.62
N ALA A 367 30.48 15.37 12.47
CA ALA A 367 31.07 15.05 11.17
C ALA A 367 32.52 15.56 11.04
N LYS A 368 32.82 16.75 11.59
CA LYS A 368 34.19 17.27 11.67
C LYS A 368 35.09 16.44 12.58
N GLN A 369 34.58 15.97 13.71
CA GLN A 369 35.32 15.11 14.65
C GLN A 369 35.63 13.74 14.03
N ASP A 370 34.67 13.17 13.31
CA ASP A 370 34.79 11.87 12.65
C ASP A 370 35.58 11.93 11.33
N GLY A 371 35.79 13.14 10.77
CA GLY A 371 36.41 13.35 9.47
C GLY A 371 35.51 12.98 8.28
N ASP A 372 34.19 12.90 8.50
CA ASP A 372 33.20 12.55 7.48
C ASP A 372 32.75 13.81 6.71
N GLN A 373 33.44 14.09 5.61
CA GLN A 373 33.13 15.25 4.77
C GLN A 373 31.74 15.15 4.11
N GLU A 374 31.25 13.94 3.82
CA GLU A 374 29.94 13.76 3.17
C GLU A 374 28.80 14.13 4.13
N LYS A 375 28.87 13.62 5.38
CA LYS A 375 27.92 13.97 6.45
C LYS A 375 27.90 15.49 6.70
N TYR A 376 29.07 16.13 6.70
CA TYR A 376 29.19 17.58 6.86
C TYR A 376 28.53 18.36 5.72
N GLU A 377 28.81 18.01 4.47
CA GLU A 377 28.25 18.68 3.30
C GLU A 377 26.73 18.50 3.20
N VAL A 378 26.19 17.33 3.57
CA VAL A 378 24.74 17.10 3.58
C VAL A 378 24.05 17.99 4.61
N ALA A 379 24.57 18.06 5.84
CA ALA A 379 24.01 18.92 6.89
C ALA A 379 24.06 20.40 6.49
N LYS A 380 25.18 20.84 5.90
CA LYS A 380 25.35 22.20 5.38
C LYS A 380 24.34 22.51 4.27
N ARG A 381 24.12 21.59 3.32
CA ARG A 381 23.15 21.76 2.22
C ARG A 381 21.73 21.87 2.72
N ILE A 382 21.35 21.12 3.75
CA ILE A 382 20.05 21.23 4.39
C ILE A 382 19.92 22.62 5.02
N LEU A 383 20.90 23.06 5.81
CA LEU A 383 20.88 24.35 6.49
C LEU A 383 20.75 25.54 5.53
N THR A 384 21.39 25.46 4.35
CA THR A 384 21.33 26.51 3.31
C THR A 384 20.25 26.26 2.26
N SER A 385 19.32 25.33 2.48
CA SER A 385 18.28 25.00 1.51
C SER A 385 17.27 26.13 1.37
N GLU A 386 16.74 26.33 0.17
CA GLU A 386 15.63 27.26 -0.08
C GLU A 386 14.40 26.88 0.74
N THR A 387 14.23 25.59 1.02
CA THR A 387 13.15 25.07 1.86
C THR A 387 13.22 25.58 3.30
N LEU A 388 14.44 25.80 3.84
CA LEU A 388 14.66 26.34 5.20
C LEU A 388 14.94 27.85 5.22
N ASP A 389 15.21 28.46 4.07
CA ASP A 389 15.52 29.88 3.97
C ASP A 389 14.39 30.75 4.56
N GLY A 390 14.76 31.64 5.49
CA GLY A 390 13.83 32.49 6.24
C GLY A 390 12.92 31.77 7.26
N ARG A 391 13.14 30.48 7.56
CA ARG A 391 12.34 29.69 8.51
C ARG A 391 13.07 29.29 9.80
N LEU A 392 14.40 29.43 9.84
CA LEU A 392 15.25 29.18 11.02
C LEU A 392 15.57 30.45 11.80
#